data_AF-A0A4R1UJH5-F1
#
_entry.id   AF-A0A4R1UJH5-F1
#
_cell.length_a   1.000
_cell.length_b   1.000
_cell.length_c   1.000
_cell.angle_alpha   90.00
_cell.angle_beta   90.00
_cell.angle_gamma   90.00
#
_symmetry.space_group_name_H-M   'P 1'
#
loop_
_entity.id
_entity.type
_entity.pdbx_description
1 polymer ?
#
loop_
_entity_poly.entity_id
_entity_poly.type
_entity_poly.pdbx_seq_one_letter_code
_entity_poly.pdbx_strand_id
1 'polypeptide(L)' 'MSRPTDEALLRHAVKIAKPRNSRGFQPRWVAVMDTFAVGSSVAWELCARFDLNAEEMVRQ' A
#
# COMPACT_ATOMS: atom_id res chain seq x y z
N MET A 1 -24.36 -9.20 9.16
CA MET A 1 -23.05 -8.50 9.22
C MET A 1 -23.20 -7.19 8.46
N SER A 2 -22.77 -6.06 9.03
CA SER A 2 -22.78 -4.77 8.31
C SER A 2 -21.68 -4.76 7.24
N ARG A 3 -21.92 -4.12 6.10
CA ARG A 3 -20.91 -4.01 5.02
C ARG A 3 -19.75 -3.11 5.51
N PRO A 4 -18.48 -3.46 5.25
CA PRO A 4 -17.35 -2.58 5.53
C PRO A 4 -17.47 -1.25 4.79
N THR A 5 -16.98 -0.16 5.40
CA THR A 5 -16.88 1.14 4.73
C THR A 5 -15.82 1.11 3.64
N ASP A 6 -15.95 1.97 2.63
CA ASP A 6 -14.94 2.08 1.56
C ASP A 6 -13.55 2.43 2.13
N GLU A 7 -13.50 3.22 3.19
CA GLU A 7 -12.25 3.54 3.89
C GLU A 7 -11.61 2.31 4.55
N ALA A 8 -12.41 1.43 5.17
CA ALA A 8 -11.90 0.20 5.76
C ALA A 8 -11.38 -0.77 4.68
N LEU A 9 -12.09 -0.85 3.55
CA LEU A 9 -11.64 -1.64 2.39
C LEU A 9 -10.34 -1.09 1.80
N LEU A 10 -10.24 0.23 1.65
CA LEU A 10 -9.04 0.88 1.13
C LEU A 10 -7.85 0.70 2.09
N ARG A 11 -8.04 0.91 3.39
CA ARG A 11 -7.02 0.65 4.42
C ARG A 11 -6.49 -0.78 4.31
N HIS A 12 -7.39 -1.74 4.15
CA HIS A 12 -7.01 -3.14 4.00
C HIS A 12 -6.19 -3.35 2.72
N ALA A 13 -6.66 -2.85 1.58
CA ALA A 13 -5.98 -2.97 0.30
C ALA A 13 -4.57 -2.35 0.31
N VAL A 14 -4.39 -1.16 0.90
CA VAL A 14 -3.07 -0.51 1.05
C VAL A 14 -2.17 -1.32 1.99
N LYS A 15 -2.71 -1.84 3.10
CA LYS A 15 -1.94 -2.63 4.06
C LYS A 15 -1.38 -3.92 3.44
N ILE A 16 -2.15 -4.58 2.57
CA ILE A 16 -1.77 -5.86 1.95
C ILE A 16 -1.11 -5.69 0.57
N ALA A 17 -0.87 -4.45 0.11
CA ALA A 17 -0.21 -4.20 -1.15
C ALA A 17 1.16 -4.90 -1.18
N LYS A 18 1.41 -5.65 -2.26
CA LYS A 18 2.60 -6.48 -2.41
C LYS A 18 3.38 -6.10 -3.67
N PRO A 19 4.72 -6.17 -3.61
CA PRO A 19 5.55 -6.05 -4.79
C PRO A 19 5.16 -7.08 -5.86
N ARG A 20 5.02 -6.66 -7.12
CA ARG A 20 4.76 -7.61 -8.23
C ARG A 20 6.03 -8.23 -8.79
N ASN A 21 7.13 -7.46 -8.84
CA ASN A 21 8.37 -7.82 -9.53
C ASN A 21 9.63 -7.64 -8.67
N SER A 22 9.55 -7.77 -7.34
CA SER A 22 10.73 -7.60 -6.51
C SER A 22 11.55 -8.90 -6.43
N ARG A 23 12.81 -8.88 -6.87
CA ARG A 23 13.81 -9.92 -6.52
C ARG A 23 14.28 -9.82 -5.06
N GLY A 24 13.58 -9.06 -4.21
CA GLY A 24 14.01 -8.71 -2.86
C GLY A 24 12.98 -7.83 -2.14
N PHE A 25 13.45 -7.13 -1.11
CA PHE A 25 12.63 -6.17 -0.38
C PHE A 25 12.51 -4.86 -1.18
N GLN A 26 11.35 -4.21 -1.14
CA GLN A 26 11.16 -2.85 -1.63
C GLN A 26 10.40 -2.02 -0.61
N PRO A 27 10.52 -0.69 -0.61
CA PRO A 27 9.71 0.17 0.24
C PRO A 27 8.21 -0.06 0.00
N ARG A 28 7.41 -0.02 1.07
CA ARG A 28 5.96 -0.18 1.04
C ARG A 28 5.30 0.76 0.03
N TRP A 29 5.76 2.00 -0.07
CA TRP A 29 5.21 2.95 -1.05
C TRP A 29 5.33 2.45 -2.50
N VAL A 30 6.41 1.73 -2.84
CA VAL A 30 6.58 1.13 -4.18
C VAL A 30 5.55 0.01 -4.40
N ALA A 31 5.33 -0.83 -3.39
CA ALA A 31 4.32 -1.89 -3.47
C ALA A 31 2.90 -1.32 -3.63
N VAL A 32 2.58 -0.22 -2.95
CA VAL A 32 1.31 0.51 -3.10
C VAL A 32 1.20 1.13 -4.49
N MET A 33 2.26 1.80 -4.95
CA MET A 33 2.32 2.40 -6.30
C MET A 33 2.00 1.36 -7.38
N ASP A 34 2.66 0.19 -7.34
CA ASP A 34 2.47 -0.90 -8.30
C ASP A 34 1.09 -1.56 -8.18
N THR A 35 0.56 -1.70 -6.96
CA THR A 35 -0.74 -2.36 -6.72
C THR A 35 -1.91 -1.52 -7.23
N PHE A 36 -1.84 -0.20 -7.02
CA PHE A 36 -2.92 0.72 -7.36
C PHE A 36 -2.72 1.46 -8.69
N ALA A 37 -1.58 1.26 -9.36
CA ALA A 37 -1.20 1.96 -10.59
C ALA A 37 -1.29 3.49 -10.47
N VAL A 38 -0.69 4.03 -9.39
CA VAL A 38 -0.66 5.47 -9.07
C VAL A 38 0.76 6.01 -9.14
N GLY A 39 0.92 7.34 -9.04
CA GLY A 39 2.23 7.98 -8.89
C GLY A 39 2.79 7.86 -7.46
N SER A 40 4.09 8.12 -7.31
CA SER A 40 4.81 8.04 -6.03
C SER A 40 4.17 8.92 -4.95
N SER A 41 3.86 10.19 -5.24
CA SER A 41 3.23 11.11 -4.28
C SER A 41 1.92 10.54 -3.72
N VAL A 42 1.07 9.97 -4.59
CA VAL A 42 -0.20 9.36 -4.16
C VAL A 42 0.04 8.13 -3.29
N ALA A 43 1.03 7.30 -3.62
CA ALA A 43 1.36 6.13 -2.82
C ALA A 43 1.87 6.50 -1.41
N TRP A 44 2.67 7.57 -1.30
CA TRP A 44 3.10 8.12 -0.02
C TRP A 44 1.94 8.64 0.82
N GLU A 45 1.03 9.41 0.22
CA GLU A 45 -0.17 9.91 0.90
C GLU A 45 -1.10 8.77 1.35
N LEU A 46 -1.22 7.69 0.56
CA LEU A 46 -2.00 6.50 0.95
C LEU A 46 -1.38 5.78 2.15
N CYS A 47 -0.04 5.70 2.23
CA CYS A 47 0.62 5.16 3.41
C CYS A 47 0.40 6.06 4.64
N ALA A 48 0.61 7.37 4.49
CA ALA A 48 0.43 8.36 5.56
C ALA A 48 -1.01 8.37 6.10
N ARG A 49 -2.01 8.36 5.21
CA ARG A 49 -3.44 8.34 5.55
C ARG A 49 -3.84 7.20 6.48
N PHE A 50 -3.14 6.07 6.43
CA PHE A 50 -3.46 4.87 7.22
C PHE A 50 -2.40 4.54 8.29
N ASP A 51 -1.52 5.48 8.62
CA ASP A 51 -0.44 5.33 9.58
C ASP A 51 0.49 4.14 9.25
N LEU A 52 0.74 3.92 7.96
CA LEU A 52 1.65 2.89 7.47
C LEU A 52 3.01 3.53 7.18
N ASN A 53 4.09 2.88 7.65
CA ASN A 53 5.44 3.34 7.32
C ASN A 53 5.72 3.08 5.83
N ALA A 54 5.79 4.17 5.05
CA ALA A 54 6.02 4.13 3.61
C ALA A 54 7.40 3.56 3.23
N GLU A 55 8.40 3.74 4.09
CA GLU A 55 9.77 3.24 3.90
C GLU A 55 9.98 1.82 4.43
N GLU A 56 8.96 1.23 5.07
CA GLU A 56 9.05 -0.16 5.52
C GLU A 56 9.39 -1.07 4.35
N MET A 57 10.46 -1.83 4.51
CA MET A 57 10.91 -2.78 3.51
C MET A 57 9.98 -3.99 3.52
N VAL A 58 9.11 -4.09 2.51
CA VAL A 58 8.16 -5.19 2.33
C VAL A 58 8.67 -6.17 1.28
N ARG A 59 8.31 -7.45 1.46
CA ARG A 59 8.56 -8.52 0.49
C ARG A 59 7.24 -9.14 0.05
N GLN A 60 7.28 -9.83 -1.08
CA GLN A 60 6.16 -10.59 -1.61
C GLN A 60 5.66 -11.66 -0.61
#